data_AF-A0A4P5U543-F1
#
_entry.id   AF-A0A4P5U543-F1
#
_cell.length_a   1.000
_cell.length_b   1.000
_cell.length_c   1.000
_cell.angle_alpha   90.00
_cell.angle_beta   90.00
_cell.angle_gamma   90.00
#
_symmetry.space_group_name_H-M   'P 1'
#
loop_
_entity.id
_entity.type
_entity.pdbx_description
1 polymer ?
#
loop_
_entity_poly.entity_id
_entity_poly.type
_entity_poly.pdbx_seq_one_letter_code
_entity_poly.pdbx_strand_id
1 'polypeptide(L)'
;MGTHMKTTIDVSDALFNSAKEFAQKSQTTMRALVEEGLRRVLADSQAQAKPAFKLKDARVHGKEILMPDPRHWQQLEEEHVAARSRKARPLAP
;
A
#
# COMPACT_ATOMS: atom_id res chain seq x y z
N MET A 1 -19.58 33.20 1.20
CA MET A 1 -18.44 33.18 2.15
C MET A 1 -17.17 32.98 1.33
N GLY A 2 -16.14 33.79 1.57
CA GLY A 2 -14.90 33.77 0.76
C GLY A 2 -14.24 32.39 0.76
N THR A 3 -13.59 32.02 -0.36
CA THR A 3 -13.02 30.69 -0.61
C THR A 3 -11.78 30.37 0.24
N HIS A 4 -11.28 31.31 1.05
CA HIS A 4 -10.07 31.15 1.85
C HIS A 4 -10.18 31.88 3.20
N MET A 5 -9.51 31.33 4.22
CA MET A 5 -9.34 31.98 5.53
C MET A 5 -7.93 32.53 5.69
N LYS A 6 -7.79 33.61 6.49
CA LYS A 6 -6.50 34.10 6.96
C LYS A 6 -6.28 33.57 8.37
N THR A 7 -5.15 32.92 8.57
CA THR A 7 -4.78 32.32 9.85
C THR A 7 -3.49 32.98 10.34
N THR A 8 -3.45 33.35 11.61
CA THR A 8 -2.23 33.73 12.32
C THR A 8 -1.71 32.50 13.04
N ILE A 9 -0.43 32.19 12.86
CA ILE A 9 0.24 31.05 13.49
C ILE A 9 1.58 31.52 14.04
N ASP A 10 2.01 30.96 15.17
CA ASP A 10 3.34 31.20 15.71
C ASP A 10 4.34 30.22 15.08
N VAL A 11 5.47 30.75 14.61
CA VAL A 11 6.58 30.01 14.02
C VAL A 11 7.89 30.58 14.53
N SER A 12 8.94 29.76 14.62
CA SER A 12 10.26 30.27 15.00
C SER A 12 10.84 31.18 13.93
N ASP A 13 11.59 32.20 14.33
CA ASP A 13 12.23 33.15 13.40
C ASP A 13 13.12 32.45 12.37
N ALA A 14 13.86 31.42 12.81
CA ALA A 14 14.73 30.62 11.94
C ALA A 14 13.93 29.91 10.83
N LEU A 15 12.77 29.35 11.17
CA LEU A 15 11.90 28.69 10.19
C LEU A 15 11.25 29.71 9.25
N PHE A 16 10.78 30.83 9.79
CA PHE A 16 10.19 31.91 8.99
C PHE A 16 11.16 32.46 7.96
N ASN A 17 12.41 32.73 8.36
CA ASN A 17 13.45 33.22 7.47
C ASN A 17 13.77 32.21 6.37
N SER A 18 13.93 30.93 6.73
CA SER A 18 14.18 29.85 5.77
C SER A 18 13.03 29.70 4.76
N ALA A 19 11.79 29.74 5.23
CA ALA A 19 10.60 29.66 4.39
C ALA A 19 10.49 30.87 3.44
N LYS A 20 10.84 32.07 3.92
CA LYS A 20 10.85 33.30 3.11
C LYS A 20 11.90 33.23 2.00
N GLU A 21 13.12 32.83 2.31
CA GLU A 21 14.18 32.65 1.31
C GLU A 21 13.80 31.60 0.26
N PHE A 22 13.25 30.47 0.70
CA PHE A 22 12.77 29.42 -0.20
C PHE A 22 11.69 29.94 -1.13
N ALA A 23 10.69 30.64 -0.59
CA ALA A 23 9.60 31.20 -1.38
C ALA A 23 10.11 32.17 -2.47
N GLN A 24 11.10 32.99 -2.14
CA GLN A 24 11.75 33.90 -3.10
C GLN A 24 12.51 33.14 -4.20
N LYS A 25 13.36 32.17 -3.82
CA LYS A 25 14.16 31.38 -4.77
C LYS A 25 13.28 30.55 -5.71
N SER A 26 12.17 30.03 -5.20
CA SER A 26 11.24 29.20 -5.97
C SER A 26 10.10 29.97 -6.63
N GLN A 27 10.14 31.32 -6.62
CA GLN A 27 9.10 32.20 -7.20
C GLN A 27 7.67 31.83 -6.76
N THR A 28 7.51 31.51 -5.47
CA THR A 28 6.22 31.17 -4.86
C THR A 28 5.89 32.12 -3.71
N THR A 29 4.70 31.98 -3.14
CA THR A 29 4.26 32.79 -2.00
C THR A 29 4.34 32.02 -0.70
N MET A 30 4.47 32.73 0.43
CA MET A 30 4.40 32.12 1.76
C MET A 30 3.08 31.34 1.95
N ARG A 31 1.96 31.86 1.44
CA ARG A 31 0.66 31.17 1.46
C ARG A 31 0.74 29.83 0.72
N ALA A 32 1.23 29.83 -0.52
CA ALA A 32 1.33 28.62 -1.32
C ALA A 32 2.27 27.58 -0.70
N LEU A 33 3.37 28.03 -0.09
CA LEU A 33 4.30 27.17 0.63
C LEU A 33 3.64 26.50 1.85
N VAL A 34 2.91 27.29 2.66
CA VAL A 34 2.19 26.77 3.83
C VAL A 34 1.10 25.80 3.42
N GLU A 35 0.29 26.14 2.41
CA GLU A 35 -0.77 25.25 1.93
C GLU A 35 -0.22 23.93 1.37
N GLU A 36 0.90 23.98 0.64
CA GLU A 36 1.55 22.78 0.12
C GLU A 36 2.11 21.89 1.24
N GLY A 37 2.76 22.48 2.25
CA GLY A 37 3.20 21.76 3.44
C GLY A 37 2.04 21.06 4.16
N LEU A 38 0.93 21.77 4.35
CA LEU A 38 -0.28 21.21 4.96
C LEU A 38 -0.88 20.05 4.14
N ARG A 39 -0.95 20.19 2.81
CA ARG A 39 -1.43 19.11 1.93
C ARG A 39 -0.60 17.85 2.08
N ARG A 40 0.74 17.97 2.16
CA ARG A 40 1.64 16.83 2.34
C ARG A 40 1.43 16.12 3.66
N VAL A 41 1.38 16.88 4.77
CA VAL A 41 1.14 16.32 6.10
C VAL A 41 -0.19 15.57 6.18
N LEU A 42 -1.25 16.13 5.57
CA LEU A 42 -2.56 15.48 5.52
C LEU A 42 -2.55 14.22 4.65
N ALA A 43 -1.87 14.25 3.50
CA ALA A 43 -1.73 13.09 2.61
C ALA A 43 -0.95 11.95 3.28
N ASP A 44 0.15 12.27 3.96
CA ASP A 44 0.99 11.29 4.67
C ASP A 44 0.22 10.66 5.83
N SER A 45 -0.54 11.46 6.59
CA SER A 45 -1.45 10.97 7.64
C SER A 45 -2.49 9.98 7.09
N GLN A 46 -3.10 10.30 5.95
CA GLN A 46 -4.06 9.38 5.30
C GLN A 46 -3.39 8.12 4.75
N ALA A 47 -2.15 8.21 4.28
CA ALA A 47 -1.40 7.06 3.81
C ALA A 47 -1.07 6.08 4.95
N GLN A 48 -0.74 6.59 6.13
CA GLN A 48 -0.55 5.77 7.34
C GLN A 48 -1.85 5.15 7.84
N ALA A 49 -2.99 5.80 7.59
CA ALA A 49 -4.32 5.26 7.93
C ALA A 49 -4.83 4.20 6.93
N LYS A 50 -4.11 3.92 5.82
CA LYS A 50 -4.50 2.82 4.94
C LYS A 50 -4.42 1.51 5.75
N PRO A 51 -5.52 0.76 5.87
CA PRO A 51 -5.48 -0.50 6.59
C PRO A 51 -4.40 -1.37 5.96
N ALA A 52 -3.61 -2.03 6.81
CA ALA A 52 -2.65 -3.02 6.35
C ALA A 52 -3.33 -3.93 5.32
N PHE A 53 -2.59 -4.30 4.27
CA PHE A 53 -3.11 -5.16 3.22
C PHE A 53 -3.80 -6.39 3.84
N LYS A 54 -5.13 -6.44 3.72
CA LYS A 54 -5.94 -7.52 4.26
C LYS A 54 -6.18 -8.52 3.14
N LEU A 55 -5.61 -9.71 3.26
CA LEU A 55 -5.89 -10.82 2.36
C LEU A 55 -7.41 -11.06 2.32
N LYS A 56 -7.96 -11.19 1.11
CA LYS A 56 -9.35 -11.63 0.94
C LYS A 56 -9.47 -13.00 1.60
N ASP A 57 -10.58 -13.22 2.31
CA ASP A 57 -10.87 -14.53 2.87
C ASP A 57 -10.96 -15.55 1.72
N ALA A 58 -9.94 -16.38 1.62
CA ALA A 58 -9.80 -17.41 0.60
C ALA A 58 -9.96 -18.81 1.21
N ARG A 59 -10.59 -18.91 2.39
CA ARG A 59 -10.89 -20.20 3.01
C ARG A 59 -11.80 -21.01 2.09
N VAL A 60 -11.36 -22.23 1.81
CA VAL A 60 -12.18 -23.21 1.10
C VAL A 60 -13.17 -23.81 2.10
N HIS A 61 -14.46 -23.78 1.78
CA HIS A 61 -15.51 -24.31 2.64
C HIS A 61 -15.57 -25.85 2.48
N GLY A 62 -14.70 -26.56 3.20
CA GLY A 62 -14.71 -28.02 3.31
C GLY A 62 -15.09 -28.47 4.72
N LYS A 63 -15.78 -29.61 4.85
CA LYS A 63 -16.11 -30.20 6.17
C LYS A 63 -14.94 -30.92 6.82
N GLU A 64 -13.91 -31.26 6.04
CA GLU A 64 -12.81 -32.13 6.46
C GLU A 64 -11.47 -31.54 6.03
N ILE A 65 -10.45 -31.74 6.86
CA ILE A 65 -9.08 -31.36 6.56
C ILE A 65 -8.54 -32.35 5.52
N LEU A 66 -8.41 -31.91 4.27
CA LEU A 66 -7.89 -32.75 3.19
C LEU A 66 -6.40 -33.12 3.37
N MET A 67 -5.66 -32.36 4.20
CA MET A 67 -4.25 -32.61 4.45
C MET A 67 -3.89 -32.33 5.92
N PRO A 68 -3.82 -33.36 6.78
CA PRO A 68 -3.58 -33.20 8.22
C PRO A 68 -2.18 -32.69 8.57
N ASP A 69 -1.17 -33.09 7.81
CA ASP A 69 0.20 -32.58 7.95
C ASP A 69 0.59 -31.85 6.67
N PRO A 70 0.85 -30.52 6.77
CA PRO A 70 1.27 -29.70 5.66
C PRO A 70 2.50 -30.22 4.92
N ARG A 71 3.39 -30.99 5.56
CA ARG A 71 4.64 -31.48 4.96
C ARG A 71 4.45 -32.52 3.85
N HIS A 72 3.30 -33.16 3.77
CA HIS A 72 2.99 -34.13 2.70
C HIS A 72 2.59 -33.47 1.36
N TRP A 73 2.58 -32.13 1.28
CA TRP A 73 2.21 -31.41 0.06
C TRP A 73 3.09 -31.75 -1.15
N GLN A 74 4.39 -32.02 -0.92
CA GLN A 74 5.34 -32.38 -1.98
C GLN A 74 4.95 -33.71 -2.64
N GLN A 75 4.51 -34.70 -1.86
CA GLN A 75 4.09 -35.99 -2.38
C GLN A 75 2.79 -35.88 -3.20
N LEU A 76 1.85 -35.03 -2.78
CA LEU A 76 0.64 -34.75 -3.57
C LEU A 76 0.95 -34.05 -4.89
N GLU A 77 1.93 -33.15 -4.92
CA GLU A 77 2.41 -32.52 -6.16
C GLU A 77 3.02 -33.56 -7.10
N GLU A 78 3.94 -34.40 -6.58
CA GLU A 78 4.57 -35.48 -7.34
C GLU A 78 3.53 -36.46 -7.91
N GLU A 79 2.55 -36.87 -7.10
CA GLU A 79 1.44 -37.72 -7.53
C GLU A 79 0.57 -37.03 -8.60
N HIS A 80 0.26 -35.74 -8.42
CA HIS A 80 -0.54 -34.97 -9.38
C HIS A 80 0.18 -34.84 -10.73
N VAL A 81 1.48 -34.51 -10.71
CA VAL A 81 2.33 -34.42 -11.90
C VAL A 81 2.45 -35.79 -12.58
N ALA A 82 2.68 -36.86 -11.81
CA ALA A 82 2.77 -38.24 -12.31
C ALA A 82 1.43 -38.77 -12.88
N ALA A 83 0.30 -38.32 -12.35
CA ALA A 83 -1.02 -38.67 -12.88
C ALA A 83 -1.32 -37.95 -14.20
N ARG A 84 -0.91 -36.68 -14.33
CA ARG A 84 -1.08 -35.92 -15.58
C ARG A 84 -0.18 -36.45 -16.69
N SER A 85 1.06 -36.80 -16.39
CA SER A 85 1.98 -37.38 -17.38
C SER A 85 1.55 -38.77 -17.85
N ARG A 86 0.93 -39.59 -16.99
CA ARG A 86 0.31 -40.86 -17.37
C ARG A 86 -0.89 -40.70 -18.30
N LYS A 87 -1.73 -39.68 -18.09
CA LYS A 87 -2.85 -39.35 -19.01
C LYS A 87 -2.39 -38.80 -20.35
N ALA A 88 -1.17 -38.29 -20.46
CA ALA A 88 -0.60 -37.73 -21.69
C ALA A 88 0.09 -38.76 -22.61
N ARG A 89 0.12 -40.05 -22.25
CA ARG A 89 0.65 -41.11 -23.12
C ARG A 89 -0.50 -41.67 -23.97
N PRO A 90 -0.63 -41.31 -25.27
CA PRO A 90 -1.52 -42.07 -26.13
C PRO A 90 -0.89 -43.45 -26.37
N LEU A 91 -1.72 -44.49 -26.30
CA LEU A 91 -1.37 -45.81 -26.83
C LEU A 91 -1.06 -45.63 -28.32
N ALA A 92 0.22 -45.77 -28.67
CA ALA A 92 0.67 -45.90 -30.05
C ALA A 92 0.83 -47.40 -30.36
N PRO A 93 0.66 -47.79 -31.63
CA PRO A 93 -0.31 -48.78 -32.11
C PRO A 93 -0.04 -50.23 -31.70
#